data_AF-A0A844EM18-F1
#
_entry.id   AF-A0A844EM18-F1
#
_cell.length_a   1.000
_cell.length_b   1.000
_cell.length_c   1.000
_cell.angle_alpha   90.00
_cell.angle_beta   90.00
_cell.angle_gamma   90.00
#
_symmetry.space_group_name_H-M   'P 1'
#
loop_
_entity.id
_entity.type
_entity.pdbx_description
1 polymer ?
#
loop_
_entity_poly.entity_id
_entity_poly.type
_entity_poly.pdbx_seq_one_letter_code
_entity_poly.pdbx_strand_id
1 'polypeptide(L)'
;DMNLMMAYADRTIVLDQGQVLEDATPGKVLTNLDVIKKAHLAQLSLQVLAEKADASDPITFAEKFIAFERSNRDGESASFI
;
A
#
# COMPACT_ATOMS: atom_id res chain seq x y z
N ASP A 1 -7.80 1.03 7.48
CA ASP A 1 -7.95 0.74 6.04
C ASP A 1 -6.60 0.97 5.37
N MET A 2 -6.03 -0.05 4.71
CA MET A 2 -4.66 0.01 4.17
C MET A 2 -4.55 0.73 2.83
N ASN A 3 -5.64 0.79 2.06
CA ASN A 3 -5.65 1.53 0.81
C ASN A 3 -5.57 3.04 1.09
N LEU A 4 -6.23 3.50 2.16
CA LEU A 4 -6.07 4.86 2.67
C LEU A 4 -4.63 5.14 3.11
N MET A 5 -3.97 4.23 3.82
CA MET A 5 -2.56 4.40 4.20
C MET A 5 -1.67 4.59 2.96
N MET A 6 -1.90 3.81 1.91
CA MET A 6 -1.16 3.93 0.66
C MET A 6 -1.45 5.23 -0.10
N ALA A 7 -2.67 5.76 -0.05
CA ALA A 7 -3.03 6.99 -0.76
C ALA A 7 -2.63 8.28 -0.01
N TYR A 8 -2.50 8.24 1.32
CA TYR A 8 -2.39 9.46 2.14
C TYR A 8 -1.16 9.52 3.05
N ALA A 9 -0.44 8.42 3.27
CA ALA A 9 0.75 8.43 4.12
C ALA A 9 2.04 8.44 3.30
N ASP A 10 3.03 9.19 3.79
CA ASP A 10 4.39 9.18 3.27
C ASP A 10 5.31 8.24 4.07
N ARG A 11 4.93 7.97 5.32
CA ARG A 11 5.66 7.15 6.28
C ARG A 11 4.70 6.28 7.09
N THR A 12 5.12 5.07 7.38
CA THR A 12 4.38 4.07 8.15
C THR A 12 5.28 3.51 9.24
N ILE A 13 4.78 3.53 10.47
CA ILE A 13 5.39 2.85 11.61
C ILE A 13 4.50 1.68 11.99
N VAL A 14 5.04 0.47 11.92
CA VAL A 14 4.33 -0.77 12.25
C VAL A 14 4.64 -1.15 13.70
N LEU A 15 3.59 -1.39 14.47
CA LEU A 15 3.68 -1.75 15.88
C LEU A 15 3.13 -3.15 16.12
N ASP A 16 3.84 -3.95 16.91
CA ASP A 16 3.35 -5.22 17.44
C ASP A 16 3.89 -5.44 18.85
N GLN A 17 3.04 -5.91 19.76
CA GLN A 17 3.36 -6.16 21.18
C GLN A 17 4.12 -5.00 21.87
N GLY A 18 3.79 -3.75 21.55
CA GLY A 18 4.45 -2.57 22.13
C GLY A 18 5.86 -2.28 21.57
N GLN A 19 6.25 -2.93 20.49
CA GLN A 19 7.53 -2.71 19.80
C GLN A 19 7.29 -2.20 18.37
N VAL A 20 8.26 -1.43 17.87
CA VAL A 20 8.31 -1.03 16.46
C VAL A 20 8.88 -2.19 15.66
N LEU A 21 8.05 -2.75 14.78
CA LEU A 21 8.47 -3.78 13.84
C LEU A 21 9.17 -3.19 12.62
N GLU A 22 8.65 -2.08 12.09
CA GLU A 22 9.19 -1.43 10.90
C GLU A 22 8.85 0.06 10.88
N ASP A 23 9.74 0.85 10.27
CA ASP A 23 9.57 2.27 10.01
C ASP A 23 10.00 2.54 8.56
N ALA A 24 9.03 2.59 7.65
CA ALA A 24 9.26 2.63 6.21
C ALA A 24 8.10 3.30 5.47
N THR A 25 8.21 3.43 4.15
CA THR A 25 7.09 3.91 3.33
C THR A 25 5.94 2.89 3.31
N PRO A 26 4.68 3.31 3.10
CA PRO A 26 3.54 2.40 3.04
C PRO A 26 3.72 1.24 2.05
N GLY A 27 4.31 1.51 0.89
CA GLY A 27 4.57 0.49 -0.12
C GLY A 27 5.49 -0.61 0.39
N LYS A 28 6.64 -0.23 1.00
CA LYS A 28 7.59 -1.19 1.56
C LYS A 28 6.98 -2.08 2.66
N VAL A 29 6.16 -1.48 3.52
CA VAL A 29 5.46 -2.21 4.59
C VAL A 29 4.48 -3.23 4.00
N LEU A 30 3.69 -2.83 3.00
CA LEU A 30 2.64 -3.65 2.41
C LEU A 30 3.14 -4.65 1.36
N THR A 31 4.42 -4.61 1.00
CA THR A 31 5.08 -5.65 0.21
C THR A 31 5.89 -6.63 1.08
N ASN A 32 6.10 -6.31 2.36
CA ASN A 32 6.84 -7.16 3.29
C ASN A 32 5.91 -8.20 3.95
N LEU A 33 5.90 -9.42 3.40
CA LEU A 33 5.04 -10.51 3.88
C LEU A 33 5.24 -10.87 5.36
N ASP A 34 6.45 -10.74 5.90
CA ASP A 34 6.71 -11.04 7.31
C ASP A 34 6.09 -9.99 8.24
N VAL A 35 6.14 -8.71 7.83
CA VAL A 35 5.50 -7.62 8.56
C VAL A 35 3.99 -7.73 8.47
N ILE A 36 3.45 -8.02 7.29
CA ILE A 36 2.01 -8.22 7.08
C ILE A 36 1.48 -9.33 7.98
N LYS A 37 2.19 -10.46 8.05
CA LYS A 37 1.83 -11.58 8.93
C LYS A 37 1.91 -11.20 10.41
N LYS A 38 3.02 -10.58 10.84
CA LYS A 38 3.23 -10.23 12.26
C LYS A 38 2.30 -9.12 12.75
N ALA A 39 2.00 -8.15 11.91
CA ALA A 39 1.09 -7.05 12.25
C ALA A 39 -0.39 -7.39 11.97
N HIS A 40 -0.71 -8.64 11.68
CA HIS A 40 -2.06 -9.15 11.45
C HIS A 40 -2.81 -8.36 10.35
N LEU A 41 -2.07 -7.93 9.33
CA LEU A 41 -2.59 -7.12 8.26
C LEU A 41 -3.41 -8.00 7.30
N ALA A 42 -4.70 -7.68 7.12
CA ALA A 42 -5.59 -8.42 6.24
C ALA A 42 -5.16 -8.30 4.77
N GLN A 43 -5.43 -9.34 3.97
CA GLN A 43 -5.20 -9.34 2.53
C GLN A 43 -5.85 -8.09 1.90
N LEU A 44 -5.10 -7.37 1.08
CA LEU A 44 -5.56 -6.12 0.49
C LEU A 44 -6.67 -6.42 -0.53
N SER A 45 -7.75 -5.64 -0.51
CA SER A 45 -8.79 -5.71 -1.56
C SER A 45 -8.23 -5.51 -2.97
N LEU A 46 -7.09 -4.81 -3.08
CA LEU A 46 -6.34 -4.63 -4.32
C LEU A 46 -5.57 -5.88 -4.75
N GLN A 47 -5.08 -6.68 -3.79
CA GLN A 47 -4.51 -8.00 -4.09
C GLN A 47 -5.62 -8.96 -4.56
N VAL A 48 -6.78 -8.94 -3.90
CA VAL A 48 -7.97 -9.69 -4.34
C VAL A 48 -8.43 -9.25 -5.73
N LEU A 49 -8.34 -7.96 -6.05
CA LEU A 49 -8.64 -7.44 -7.38
C LEU A 49 -7.62 -7.95 -8.41
N ALA A 50 -6.35 -7.96 -8.07
CA ALA A 50 -5.29 -8.47 -8.94
C ALA A 50 -5.48 -9.97 -9.26
N GLU A 51 -5.82 -10.77 -8.26
CA GLU A 51 -6.19 -12.17 -8.42
C GLU A 51 -7.40 -12.35 -9.35
N LYS A 52 -8.44 -11.51 -9.19
CA LYS A 52 -9.61 -11.51 -10.09
C LYS A 52 -9.30 -11.03 -11.51
N ALA A 53 -8.27 -10.21 -11.67
CA ALA A 53 -7.82 -9.69 -12.96
C ALA A 53 -6.79 -10.59 -13.65
N ASP A 54 -6.49 -11.77 -13.08
CA ASP A 54 -5.47 -12.70 -13.55
C ASP A 54 -4.07 -12.04 -13.66
N ALA A 55 -3.82 -11.06 -12.80
CA ALA A 55 -2.53 -10.39 -12.72
C ALA A 55 -1.51 -11.37 -12.13
N SER A 56 -0.43 -11.60 -12.88
CA SER A 56 0.63 -12.57 -12.53
C SER A 56 1.35 -12.25 -11.22
N ASP A 57 1.26 -10.99 -10.77
CA ASP A 57 1.87 -10.49 -9.55
C ASP A 57 0.93 -9.47 -8.86
N PRO A 58 0.15 -9.92 -7.86
CA PRO A 58 -0.77 -9.08 -7.09
C PRO A 58 -0.10 -7.94 -6.33
N ILE A 59 1.16 -8.10 -5.95
CA ILE A 59 1.92 -7.08 -5.21
C ILE A 59 2.31 -5.97 -6.19
N THR A 60 2.95 -6.32 -7.30
CA THR A 60 3.31 -5.36 -8.35
C THR A 60 2.08 -4.66 -8.93
N PHE A 61 0.95 -5.37 -9.07
CA PHE A 61 -0.32 -4.76 -9.47
C PHE A 61 -0.75 -3.67 -8.47
N ALA A 62 -0.75 -4.00 -7.17
CA ALA A 62 -1.15 -3.08 -6.13
C ALA A 62 -0.23 -1.84 -6.09
N GLU A 63 1.08 -2.03 -6.15
CA GLU A 63 2.06 -0.94 -6.21
C GLU A 63 1.83 -0.01 -7.40
N LYS A 64 1.68 -0.58 -8.61
CA LYS A 64 1.45 0.19 -9.83
C LYS A 64 0.14 0.97 -9.81
N PHE A 65 -0.93 0.34 -9.32
CA PHE A 65 -2.23 1.00 -9.20
C PHE A 65 -2.15 2.19 -8.23
N ILE A 66 -1.46 2.04 -7.10
CA ILE A 66 -1.30 3.12 -6.11
C ILE A 66 -0.42 4.23 -6.66
N ALA A 67 0.66 3.89 -7.37
CA ALA A 67 1.50 4.88 -8.05
C ALA A 67 0.70 5.68 -9.10
N PHE A 68 -0.16 5.00 -9.87
CA PHE A 68 -1.06 5.63 -10.83
C PHE A 68 -2.04 6.61 -10.15
N GLU A 69 -2.73 6.18 -9.09
CA GLU A 69 -3.65 7.03 -8.33
C GLU A 69 -2.96 8.29 -7.76
N ARG A 70 -1.75 8.14 -7.21
CA ARG A 70 -0.93 9.27 -6.72
C ARG A 70 -0.61 10.26 -7.85
N SER A 71 -0.20 9.76 -9.01
CA SER A 71 0.11 10.62 -10.16
C SER A 71 -1.09 11.40 -10.70
N ASN A 72 -2.29 10.80 -10.69
CA ASN A 72 -3.51 11.48 -11.10
C ASN A 72 -3.89 12.60 -10.13
N ARG A 73 -3.68 12.40 -8.83
CA ARG A 73 -3.97 13.41 -7.79
C ARG A 73 -3.01 14.60 -7.84
N ASP A 74 -1.73 14.35 -8.09
CA ASP A 74 -0.73 15.40 -8.29
C ASP A 74 -0.98 16.17 -9.60
N GLY A 75 -1.45 15.49 -10.65
CA GLY A 75 -1.87 16.11 -11.91
C GLY A 75 -3.13 16.97 -11.80
N GLU A 76 -4.12 16.58 -10.99
CA GLU A 76 -5.30 17.39 -10.68
C GLU A 76 -4.93 18.69 -9.95
N SER A 77 -3.93 18.63 -9.06
CA SER A 77 -3.44 19.80 -8.31
C SER A 77 -2.73 20.83 -9.22
N ALA A 78 -2.17 20.38 -10.35
CA ALA A 78 -1.56 21.24 -11.37
C ALA A 78 -2.55 21.84 -12.38
N SER A 79 -3.79 21.34 -12.45
CA SER A 79 -4.85 21.85 -13.33
C SER A 79 -5.58 23.08 -12.76
N PHE A 80 -5.27 23.49 -11.53
CA PHE A 80 -5.92 24.62 -10.83
C PHE A 80 -5.00 25.84 -10.63
N ILE A 81 -3.85 25.91 -11.31
CA ILE A 81 -2.93 27.08 -11.27
C ILE A 81 -2.85 27.73 -12.65
#